data_AF-A0A6B2G263-F1
#
_entry.id   AF-A0A6B2G263-F1
#
_cell.length_a   1.000
_cell.length_b   1.000
_cell.length_c   1.000
_cell.angle_alpha   90.00
_cell.angle_beta   90.00
_cell.angle_gamma   90.00
#
_symmetry.space_group_name_H-M   'P 1'
#
loop_
_entity.id
_entity.type
_entity.pdbx_description
1 polymer ?
#
loop_
_entity_poly.entity_id
_entity_poly.type
_entity_poly.pdbx_seq_one_letter_code
_entity_poly.pdbx_strand_id
1 'polypeptide(L)'
;MNIDELLSYAIRHFGKNSVSELNDNSNLVAFSSPITKNWFALLDLDPKNKKLNINCGNFATTIKDLPGFSAASLIKDNKWVEVSLLLSEQEIKQALEYAFKVVLMSNKAPNPEKLIYIPDASTDKLNQQNVYHEQKINFDSWEKTNNSKQNNSPKEKIELNFENTESVPEQIQKMIKAYRYDLAGSVRREQNFYLQGKLTATYEDNYQKRQSFLRYYPTYHDLTVGQARTYFTWRAKIRNSIYEKVSNSYAYIYLYELLNGIGVENPQEGLDKLIDFDKNYAQSFSPEMAAYLDRWIRDYIIFYNISEKRNEFFQKEQEKDKKYEHLLYPKQFSEHEVAESLINLSNYKIENCPLYKKNPEKFEHLLVLVWQQILDLRQDGFDFLTNYIAYKNQMTVQLFSAAVFNHKLMPKTVNFEIDQIRKYFYDKEKDSWYCESYWGLAGQKSIIGNLLHEVDREVRKNFNVGRSLKPRKIEKHYLQAIKDGIKKYKIEEYKLKQPKIEINLAHLSTIREDAAGTRDSLLTEEELRAEKEEKRQLEEINEKDKDENFEDYGLSQAELHTIKMLLKGENPDQYLKGKHLMTAVVVDNINERLFDEIGDNVIEFLNDVPTIIEDYQEDIEDMFLKGKN
;
A
#
# COMPACT_ATOMS: atom_id res chain seq x y z
N MET A 1 -6.53 23.40 9.33
CA MET A 1 -7.21 23.99 10.52
C MET A 1 -8.46 24.74 10.08
N ASN A 2 -9.60 24.57 10.75
CA ASN A 2 -10.82 25.32 10.42
C ASN A 2 -10.71 26.79 10.90
N ILE A 3 -11.43 27.72 10.26
CA ILE A 3 -11.42 29.16 10.58
C ILE A 3 -11.94 29.40 12.01
N ASP A 4 -12.99 28.72 12.43
CA ASP A 4 -13.56 28.91 13.77
C ASP A 4 -12.56 28.52 14.86
N GLU A 5 -11.79 27.46 14.62
CA GLU A 5 -10.70 27.02 15.49
C GLU A 5 -9.56 28.04 15.50
N LEU A 6 -9.19 28.58 14.33
CA LEU A 6 -8.12 29.57 14.17
C LEU A 6 -8.45 30.87 14.91
N LEU A 7 -9.67 31.40 14.72
CA LEU A 7 -10.16 32.60 15.40
C LEU A 7 -10.30 32.36 16.90
N SER A 8 -10.85 31.21 17.31
CA SER A 8 -10.96 30.84 18.73
C SER A 8 -9.58 30.74 19.39
N TYR A 9 -8.62 30.13 18.71
CA TYR A 9 -7.24 30.03 19.19
C TYR A 9 -6.61 31.42 19.32
N ALA A 10 -6.72 32.27 18.31
CA ALA A 10 -6.14 33.60 18.34
C ALA A 10 -6.73 34.48 19.45
N ILE A 11 -8.05 34.45 19.64
CA ILE A 11 -8.73 35.19 20.73
C ILE A 11 -8.27 34.69 22.11
N ARG A 12 -8.15 33.38 22.29
CA ARG A 12 -7.73 32.79 23.57
C ARG A 12 -6.25 33.03 23.86
N HIS A 13 -5.39 32.94 22.84
CA HIS A 13 -3.94 32.91 23.00
C HIS A 13 -3.29 34.31 22.91
N PHE A 14 -3.82 35.18 22.05
CA PHE A 14 -3.30 36.55 21.85
C PHE A 14 -4.24 37.63 22.43
N GLY A 15 -5.42 37.24 22.91
CA GLY A 15 -6.40 38.10 23.59
C GLY A 15 -7.52 38.61 22.66
N LYS A 16 -8.70 38.90 23.21
CA LYS A 16 -9.89 39.33 22.44
C LYS A 16 -9.65 40.57 21.56
N ASN A 17 -8.83 41.50 22.01
CA ASN A 17 -8.51 42.73 21.28
C ASN A 17 -7.45 42.54 20.18
N SER A 18 -6.94 41.32 19.99
CA SER A 18 -5.96 41.01 18.95
C SER A 18 -6.60 40.71 17.60
N VAL A 19 -7.92 40.50 17.53
CA VAL A 19 -8.63 40.19 16.29
C VAL A 19 -9.61 41.31 15.99
N SER A 20 -9.51 41.90 14.79
CA SER A 20 -10.37 43.01 14.36
C SER A 20 -10.77 42.83 12.91
N GLU A 21 -12.06 43.01 12.63
CA GLU A 21 -12.58 43.16 11.27
C GLU A 21 -12.11 44.51 10.68
N LEU A 22 -11.78 44.51 9.39
CA LEU A 22 -11.39 45.73 8.68
C LEU A 22 -12.63 46.45 8.17
N ASN A 23 -12.82 47.69 8.60
CA ASN A 23 -14.03 48.50 8.32
C ASN A 23 -14.40 48.64 6.83
N ASP A 24 -13.43 48.44 5.93
CA ASP A 24 -13.59 48.61 4.47
C ASP A 24 -13.76 47.28 3.71
N ASN A 25 -13.65 46.12 4.38
CA ASN A 25 -13.84 44.81 3.75
C ASN A 25 -14.26 43.75 4.78
N SER A 26 -15.53 43.36 4.75
CA SER A 26 -16.12 42.35 5.67
C SER A 26 -15.48 40.97 5.57
N ASN A 27 -14.70 40.70 4.51
CA ASN A 27 -14.04 39.41 4.31
C ASN A 27 -12.62 39.37 4.87
N LEU A 28 -12.08 40.48 5.40
CA LEU A 28 -10.72 40.51 5.93
C LEU A 28 -10.71 40.69 7.45
N VAL A 29 -10.01 39.79 8.13
CA VAL A 29 -9.81 39.81 9.58
C VAL A 29 -8.32 40.02 9.87
N ALA A 30 -8.00 41.14 10.51
CA ALA A 30 -6.62 41.46 10.90
C ALA A 30 -6.34 41.00 12.33
N PHE A 31 -5.11 40.52 12.53
CA PHE A 31 -4.59 40.08 13.81
C PHE A 31 -3.49 41.06 14.22
N SER A 32 -3.69 41.76 15.33
CA SER A 32 -2.82 42.82 15.82
C SER A 32 -2.32 42.55 17.24
N SER A 33 -1.11 42.99 17.54
CA SER A 33 -0.59 42.89 18.90
C SER A 33 -1.37 43.83 19.84
N PRO A 34 -1.90 43.35 20.98
CA PRO A 34 -2.53 44.24 21.95
C PRO A 34 -1.56 45.31 22.50
N ILE A 35 -0.26 45.00 22.50
CA ILE A 35 0.83 45.81 23.03
C ILE A 35 1.36 46.78 21.97
N THR A 36 1.81 46.28 20.82
CA THR A 36 2.47 47.12 19.81
C THR A 36 1.52 47.68 18.75
N LYS A 37 0.27 47.21 18.71
CA LYS A 37 -0.77 47.54 17.71
C LYS A 37 -0.44 47.17 16.26
N ASN A 38 0.78 46.75 15.98
CA ASN A 38 1.22 46.24 14.69
C ASN A 38 0.51 44.93 14.33
N TRP A 39 0.22 44.76 13.04
CA TRP A 39 -0.38 43.53 12.51
C TRP A 39 0.67 42.44 12.38
N PHE A 40 0.29 41.24 12.81
CA PHE A 40 1.11 40.04 12.69
C PHE A 40 0.46 38.96 11.81
N ALA A 41 -0.86 39.02 11.61
CA ALA A 41 -1.54 38.17 10.63
C ALA A 41 -2.73 38.88 9.97
N LEU A 42 -3.13 38.40 8.81
CA LEU A 42 -4.30 38.84 8.05
C LEU A 42 -4.97 37.61 7.44
N LEU A 43 -6.23 37.39 7.77
CA LEU A 43 -7.03 36.28 7.26
C LEU A 43 -8.05 36.79 6.25
N ASP A 44 -8.09 36.15 5.09
CA ASP A 44 -9.11 36.33 4.07
C ASP A 44 -10.17 35.24 4.18
N LEU A 45 -11.41 35.66 4.38
CA LEU A 45 -12.60 34.85 4.54
C LEU A 45 -13.34 34.64 3.21
N ASP A 46 -12.79 35.05 2.06
CA ASP A 46 -13.38 34.76 0.75
C ASP A 46 -13.70 33.25 0.61
N PRO A 47 -14.98 32.87 0.41
CA PRO A 47 -15.40 31.48 0.27
C PRO A 47 -14.65 30.69 -0.80
N LYS A 48 -14.12 31.35 -1.83
CA LYS A 48 -13.40 30.70 -2.94
C LYS A 48 -11.90 30.56 -2.72
N ASN A 49 -11.30 31.33 -1.80
CA ASN A 49 -9.84 31.36 -1.66
C ASN A 49 -9.39 31.84 -0.27
N LYS A 50 -9.71 31.06 0.76
CA LYS A 50 -9.34 31.34 2.15
C LYS A 50 -7.83 31.34 2.32
N LYS A 51 -7.27 32.44 2.83
CA LYS A 51 -5.82 32.64 2.93
C LYS A 51 -5.44 33.26 4.25
N LEU A 52 -4.39 32.73 4.88
CA LEU A 52 -3.79 33.30 6.07
C LEU A 52 -2.45 33.92 5.70
N ASN A 53 -2.28 35.22 5.85
CA ASN A 53 -1.00 35.91 5.66
C ASN A 53 -0.42 36.24 7.02
N ILE A 54 0.86 35.96 7.24
CA ILE A 54 1.55 36.24 8.51
C ILE A 54 2.84 37.03 8.30
N ASN A 55 3.17 37.88 9.25
CA ASN A 55 4.39 38.67 9.25
C ASN A 55 5.54 37.89 9.91
N CYS A 56 6.47 37.39 9.10
CA CYS A 56 7.63 36.65 9.57
C CYS A 56 8.93 37.46 9.55
N GLY A 57 8.85 38.79 9.32
CA GLY A 57 10.02 39.65 9.28
C GLY A 57 11.06 39.17 8.25
N ASN A 58 12.34 39.26 8.60
CA ASN A 58 13.41 38.84 7.69
C ASN A 58 13.37 37.33 7.36
N PHE A 59 12.75 36.51 8.22
CA PHE A 59 12.63 35.06 8.04
C PHE A 59 11.60 34.69 6.96
N ALA A 60 10.71 35.61 6.58
CA ALA A 60 9.77 35.43 5.47
C ALA A 60 10.46 35.00 4.17
N THR A 61 11.62 35.59 3.88
CA THR A 61 12.41 35.25 2.67
C THR A 61 12.90 33.80 2.66
N THR A 62 13.09 33.20 3.84
CA THR A 62 13.53 31.81 4.02
C THR A 62 12.36 30.83 3.94
N ILE A 63 11.20 31.18 4.49
CA ILE A 63 10.08 30.23 4.65
C ILE A 63 9.01 30.32 3.56
N LYS A 64 8.94 31.41 2.80
CA LYS A 64 7.95 31.58 1.72
C LYS A 64 7.98 30.49 0.64
N ASP A 65 9.05 29.70 0.62
CA ASP A 65 9.32 28.65 -0.36
C ASP A 65 9.16 27.23 0.24
N LEU A 66 8.75 27.09 1.51
CA LEU A 66 8.50 25.81 2.17
C LEU A 66 7.09 25.26 1.87
N PRO A 67 6.88 23.93 1.92
CA PRO A 67 5.56 23.34 1.76
C PRO A 67 4.51 23.98 2.69
N GLY A 68 3.40 24.42 2.11
CA GLY A 68 2.34 25.11 2.83
C GLY A 68 2.60 26.60 3.10
N PHE A 69 3.68 27.17 2.58
CA PHE A 69 3.96 28.61 2.61
C PHE A 69 4.11 29.14 1.17
N SER A 70 3.79 30.41 0.96
CA SER A 70 3.97 31.09 -0.32
C SER A 70 4.19 32.59 -0.13
N ALA A 71 4.52 33.31 -1.20
CA ALA A 71 4.60 34.76 -1.16
C ALA A 71 3.22 35.37 -0.84
N ALA A 72 3.19 36.36 0.06
CA ALA A 72 1.96 37.02 0.44
C ALA A 72 1.25 37.62 -0.79
N SER A 73 -0.01 37.21 -1.01
CA SER A 73 -0.80 37.70 -2.13
C SER A 73 -1.61 38.95 -1.80
N LEU A 74 -1.93 39.16 -0.51
CA LEU A 74 -2.71 40.31 -0.02
C LEU A 74 -1.83 41.52 0.32
N ILE A 75 -0.59 41.28 0.73
CA ILE A 75 0.33 42.32 1.22
C ILE A 75 1.60 42.29 0.38
N LYS A 76 1.90 43.41 -0.29
CA LYS A 76 3.13 43.58 -1.10
C LYS A 76 4.32 44.00 -0.22
N ASP A 77 4.66 43.15 0.75
CA ASP A 77 5.81 43.33 1.65
C ASP A 77 6.57 41.99 1.76
N ASN A 78 7.89 42.04 1.63
CA ASN A 78 8.75 40.86 1.66
C ASN A 78 8.89 40.23 3.06
N LYS A 79 8.37 40.89 4.09
CA LYS A 79 8.27 40.37 5.47
C LYS A 79 7.04 39.50 5.69
N TRP A 80 6.13 39.44 4.73
CA TRP A 80 4.89 38.68 4.84
C TRP A 80 4.93 37.43 3.97
N VAL A 81 4.34 36.36 4.50
CA VAL A 81 4.15 35.10 3.79
C VAL A 81 2.71 34.65 3.92
N GLU A 82 2.21 34.00 2.88
CA GLU A 82 0.93 33.32 2.90
C GLU A 82 1.12 31.89 3.39
N VAL A 83 0.21 31.43 4.24
CA VAL A 83 0.22 30.14 4.91
C VAL A 83 -1.02 29.38 4.49
N SER A 84 -0.82 28.16 4.02
CA SER A 84 -1.87 27.23 3.67
C SER A 84 -2.58 26.71 4.92
N LEU A 85 -3.90 26.85 4.95
CA LEU A 85 -4.73 26.28 6.01
C LEU A 85 -4.80 24.74 5.97
N LEU A 86 -4.20 24.11 4.95
CA LEU A 86 -4.04 22.66 4.82
C LEU A 86 -2.86 22.11 5.66
N LEU A 87 -2.00 22.96 6.21
CA LEU A 87 -0.96 22.55 7.16
C LEU A 87 -1.58 21.99 8.45
N SER A 88 -0.77 21.25 9.22
CA SER A 88 -1.23 20.72 10.50
C SER A 88 -1.58 21.85 11.47
N GLU A 89 -2.54 21.60 12.38
CA GLU A 89 -2.97 22.60 13.35
C GLU A 89 -1.80 23.12 14.20
N GLN A 90 -0.86 22.24 14.55
CA GLN A 90 0.33 22.60 15.33
C GLN A 90 1.26 23.54 14.55
N GLU A 91 1.49 23.31 13.26
CA GLU A 91 2.34 24.16 12.43
C GLU A 91 1.73 25.55 12.23
N ILE A 92 0.42 25.63 12.02
CA ILE A 92 -0.30 26.91 11.87
C ILE A 92 -0.22 27.73 13.16
N LYS A 93 -0.39 27.09 14.32
CA LYS A 93 -0.25 27.73 15.64
C LYS A 93 1.18 28.26 15.85
N GLN A 94 2.19 27.45 15.58
CA GLN A 94 3.60 27.85 15.69
C GLN A 94 3.94 29.03 14.77
N ALA A 95 3.41 29.03 13.54
CA ALA A 95 3.62 30.11 12.59
C ALA A 95 2.98 31.42 13.07
N LEU A 96 1.77 31.36 13.63
CA LEU A 96 1.09 32.52 14.25
C LEU A 96 1.83 33.04 15.49
N GLU A 97 2.28 32.14 16.38
CA GLU A 97 3.06 32.51 17.56
C GLU A 97 4.38 33.18 17.18
N TYR A 98 5.05 32.65 16.16
CA TYR A 98 6.26 33.24 15.62
C TYR A 98 5.99 34.64 15.07
N ALA A 99 4.97 34.82 14.26
CA ALA A 99 4.61 36.11 13.69
C ALA A 99 4.26 37.14 14.78
N PHE A 100 3.50 36.72 15.79
CA PHE A 100 3.20 37.53 16.97
C PHE A 100 4.47 37.95 17.71
N LYS A 101 5.40 37.00 17.93
CA LYS A 101 6.69 37.24 18.58
C LYS A 101 7.57 38.21 17.79
N VAL A 102 7.63 38.09 16.46
CA VAL A 102 8.35 39.04 15.58
C VAL A 102 7.85 40.46 15.80
N VAL A 103 6.53 40.64 15.87
CA VAL A 103 5.88 41.94 16.07
C VAL A 103 6.00 42.48 17.50
N LEU A 104 6.23 41.62 18.49
CA LEU A 104 6.60 42.03 19.85
C LEU A 104 8.08 42.42 19.96
N MET A 105 8.95 41.78 19.17
CA MET A 105 10.39 42.06 19.17
C MET A 105 10.77 43.28 18.33
N SER A 106 9.94 43.72 17.39
CA SER A 106 10.21 44.90 16.56
C SER A 106 10.37 46.22 17.35
N ASN A 107 9.98 46.26 18.63
CA ASN A 107 10.20 47.41 19.53
C ASN A 107 11.27 47.15 20.62
N LYS A 108 11.97 46.01 20.61
CA LYS A 108 13.08 45.75 21.54
C LYS A 108 14.40 46.01 20.85
N ALA A 109 15.13 47.02 21.32
CA ALA A 109 16.57 47.10 21.10
C ALA A 109 17.19 45.73 21.50
N PRO A 110 18.09 45.16 20.69
CA PRO A 110 18.61 43.83 20.92
C PRO A 110 19.31 43.76 22.28
N ASN A 111 18.84 42.85 23.13
CA ASN A 111 19.45 42.56 24.43
C ASN A 111 20.69 41.67 24.18
N PRO A 112 21.92 42.15 24.44
CA PRO A 112 23.16 41.50 24.00
C PRO A 112 23.66 40.43 24.97
N GLU A 113 22.77 39.57 25.48
CA GLU A 113 23.18 38.46 26.35
C GLU A 113 22.79 37.12 25.74
N LYS A 114 23.74 36.59 24.96
CA LYS A 114 23.97 35.21 24.51
C LYS A 114 24.21 35.11 23.00
N LEU A 115 25.32 35.69 22.56
CA LEU A 115 26.04 35.19 21.38
C LEU A 115 27.50 35.05 21.80
N ILE A 116 27.99 33.80 21.79
CA ILE A 116 29.42 33.50 21.89
C ILE A 116 30.01 33.87 20.54
N TYR A 117 30.90 34.86 20.55
CA TYR A 117 31.72 35.24 19.41
C TYR A 117 33.02 34.42 19.43
N ILE A 118 33.28 33.64 18.37
CA ILE A 118 34.60 33.04 18.11
C ILE A 118 35.19 33.81 16.92
N PRO A 119 36.23 34.64 17.10
CA PRO A 119 36.91 35.32 16.01
C PRO A 119 37.89 34.39 15.29
N ASP A 120 37.93 34.49 13.96
CA ASP A 120 39.07 34.00 13.18
C ASP A 120 40.31 34.86 13.47
N ALA A 121 41.42 34.18 13.72
CA ALA A 121 42.71 34.77 14.08
C ALA A 121 43.45 35.35 12.87
N SER A 122 42.85 36.33 12.19
CA SER A 122 43.49 37.21 11.20
C SER A 122 42.36 38.08 10.63
N THR A 123 42.28 39.39 10.81
CA THR A 123 43.30 40.41 10.96
C THR A 123 42.50 41.67 11.27
N ASP A 124 42.65 42.18 12.49
CA ASP A 124 42.35 43.58 12.78
C ASP A 124 43.69 44.28 12.93
N LYS A 125 43.86 45.35 12.15
CA LYS A 125 44.68 46.56 12.41
C LYS A 125 45.17 47.12 11.08
N LEU A 126 44.40 48.06 10.53
CA LEU A 126 44.90 49.39 10.15
C LEU A 126 43.72 50.29 9.74
N ASN A 127 43.51 51.32 10.56
CA ASN A 127 42.83 52.59 10.29
C ASN A 127 41.29 52.66 10.39
N GLN A 128 40.87 52.91 11.64
CA GLN A 128 39.68 53.68 12.01
C GLN A 128 39.78 55.13 11.52
N GLN A 129 38.85 55.57 10.67
CA GLN A 129 38.34 56.96 10.68
C GLN A 129 37.13 57.09 9.73
N ASN A 130 35.93 57.00 10.32
CA ASN A 130 34.82 57.96 10.17
C ASN A 130 33.51 57.31 10.63
N VAL A 131 33.22 57.59 11.89
CA VAL A 131 32.00 57.28 12.61
C VAL A 131 30.88 58.17 12.06
N TYR A 132 29.81 57.57 11.56
CA TYR A 132 28.63 58.27 11.07
C TYR A 132 27.90 59.02 12.21
N HIS A 133 27.41 60.22 11.92
CA HIS A 133 26.54 61.03 12.78
C HIS A 133 25.28 61.51 12.04
N GLU A 134 24.20 61.62 12.81
CA GLU A 134 22.80 61.78 12.40
C GLU A 134 22.40 63.24 12.12
N GLN A 135 21.54 63.48 11.12
CA GLN A 135 20.66 64.64 11.07
C GLN A 135 19.31 64.35 10.35
N LYS A 136 18.25 65.00 10.86
CA LYS A 136 16.81 64.72 10.62
C LYS A 136 16.30 65.16 9.24
N ILE A 137 15.49 64.30 8.61
CA ILE A 137 14.62 64.68 7.47
C ILE A 137 13.18 64.87 7.98
N ASN A 138 12.59 66.01 7.63
CA ASN A 138 11.22 66.42 7.95
C ASN A 138 10.21 65.76 6.98
N PHE A 139 9.09 65.24 7.52
CA PHE A 139 8.05 64.51 6.78
C PHE A 139 6.82 65.35 6.39
N ASP A 140 6.82 66.67 6.59
CA ASP A 140 5.63 67.52 6.36
C ASP A 140 5.17 67.66 4.88
N SER A 141 5.80 66.99 3.92
CA SER A 141 5.43 67.11 2.49
C SER A 141 5.31 65.79 1.73
N TRP A 142 5.16 64.65 2.42
CA TRP A 142 4.78 63.40 1.76
C TRP A 142 3.27 63.40 1.44
N GLU A 143 2.87 64.17 0.42
CA GLU A 143 1.64 63.93 -0.31
C GLU A 143 1.93 63.14 -1.59
N LYS A 144 1.12 62.09 -1.78
CA LYS A 144 1.16 61.14 -2.89
C LYS A 144 1.14 61.88 -4.24
N THR A 145 1.88 61.37 -5.23
CA THR A 145 1.49 61.63 -6.62
C THR A 145 0.10 61.07 -6.85
N ASN A 146 -0.80 61.91 -7.34
CA ASN A 146 -1.07 61.83 -8.78
C ASN A 146 -1.68 63.13 -9.27
N ASN A 147 -0.89 63.96 -9.96
CA ASN A 147 -1.28 64.42 -11.29
C ASN A 147 -0.15 65.17 -12.03
N SER A 148 0.07 64.71 -13.27
CA SER A 148 0.33 65.52 -14.46
C SER A 148 1.74 66.09 -14.75
N LYS A 149 2.10 65.86 -16.03
CA LYS A 149 2.88 66.70 -16.96
C LYS A 149 4.40 66.80 -16.82
N GLN A 150 5.06 66.12 -17.78
CA GLN A 150 6.12 66.61 -18.67
C GLN A 150 7.01 67.77 -18.16
N ASN A 151 8.30 67.49 -17.92
CA ASN A 151 9.36 67.82 -18.89
C ASN A 151 10.79 67.48 -18.40
N ASN A 152 11.50 66.75 -19.26
CA ASN A 152 12.92 66.81 -19.63
C ASN A 152 14.00 67.22 -18.62
N SER A 153 14.81 66.26 -18.17
CA SER A 153 16.26 66.10 -18.48
C SER A 153 16.99 65.24 -17.40
N PRO A 154 18.22 64.80 -17.68
CA PRO A 154 18.55 63.52 -18.32
C PRO A 154 18.28 62.31 -17.40
N LYS A 155 17.66 61.26 -17.96
CA LYS A 155 17.67 59.94 -17.33
C LYS A 155 19.13 59.48 -17.22
N GLU A 156 19.74 59.60 -16.04
CA GLU A 156 20.77 58.66 -15.67
C GLU A 156 20.12 57.28 -15.69
N LYS A 157 20.41 56.53 -16.75
CA LYS A 157 20.09 55.11 -16.84
C LYS A 157 20.74 54.48 -15.62
N ILE A 158 19.91 54.08 -14.66
CA ILE A 158 20.30 53.06 -13.70
C ILE A 158 20.57 51.82 -14.57
N GLU A 159 21.84 51.56 -14.88
CA GLU A 159 22.29 50.30 -15.46
C GLU A 159 22.12 49.23 -14.38
N LEU A 160 20.89 48.70 -14.29
CA LEU A 160 20.69 47.33 -13.88
C LEU A 160 21.54 46.50 -14.85
N ASN A 161 22.61 45.87 -14.35
CA ASN A 161 23.43 44.88 -15.07
C ASN A 161 22.56 43.68 -15.51
N PHE A 162 21.64 43.89 -16.43
CA PHE A 162 21.21 42.86 -17.36
C PHE A 162 22.39 42.69 -18.30
N GLU A 163 22.95 41.47 -18.40
CA GLU A 163 23.76 41.15 -19.57
C GLU A 163 22.98 41.63 -20.80
N ASN A 164 23.65 42.42 -21.65
CA ASN A 164 23.08 43.06 -22.83
C ASN A 164 22.10 42.08 -23.51
N THR A 165 20.82 42.44 -23.69
CA THR A 165 19.76 41.48 -24.08
C THR A 165 20.03 40.78 -25.41
N GLU A 166 20.91 41.34 -26.25
CA GLU A 166 21.43 40.73 -27.48
C GLU A 166 22.36 39.52 -27.23
N SER A 167 22.90 39.35 -26.02
CA SER A 167 23.82 38.26 -25.63
C SER A 167 23.13 37.08 -24.92
N VAL A 168 21.82 37.14 -24.66
CA VAL A 168 21.08 36.06 -24.00
C VAL A 168 20.69 35.02 -25.05
N PRO A 169 21.11 33.74 -24.92
CA PRO A 169 20.72 32.69 -25.86
C PRO A 169 19.20 32.60 -26.05
N GLU A 170 18.74 32.41 -27.29
CA GLU A 170 17.31 32.41 -27.64
C GLU A 170 16.50 31.41 -26.80
N GLN A 171 17.05 30.23 -26.53
CA GLN A 171 16.39 29.21 -25.72
C GLN A 171 16.20 29.64 -24.26
N ILE A 172 17.17 30.35 -23.67
CA ILE A 172 17.05 30.90 -22.32
C ILE A 172 16.00 32.02 -22.32
N GLN A 173 15.94 32.86 -23.37
CA GLN A 173 14.88 33.87 -23.48
C GLN A 173 13.48 33.24 -23.56
N LYS A 174 13.31 32.19 -24.38
CA LYS A 174 12.06 31.44 -24.49
C LYS A 174 11.66 30.81 -23.15
N MET A 175 12.60 30.18 -22.47
CA MET A 175 12.38 29.57 -21.15
C MET A 175 11.91 30.60 -20.12
N ILE A 176 12.55 31.77 -20.04
CA ILE A 176 12.17 32.84 -19.11
C ILE A 176 10.75 33.35 -19.43
N LYS A 177 10.46 33.61 -20.71
CA LYS A 177 9.15 34.11 -21.17
C LYS A 177 8.01 33.10 -20.99
N ALA A 178 8.30 31.81 -20.95
CA ALA A 178 7.30 30.76 -20.79
C ALA A 178 6.71 30.66 -19.36
N TYR A 179 7.24 31.42 -18.39
CA TYR A 179 6.76 31.37 -17.02
C TYR A 179 5.33 31.90 -16.89
N ARG A 180 4.44 31.06 -16.38
CA ARG A 180 3.01 31.32 -16.21
C ARG A 180 2.71 31.88 -14.81
N TYR A 181 2.35 33.16 -14.77
CA TYR A 181 1.94 33.87 -13.55
C TYR A 181 0.44 33.71 -13.23
N ASP A 182 -0.33 33.09 -14.11
CA ASP A 182 -1.76 32.82 -13.96
C ASP A 182 -2.05 31.53 -13.18
N LEU A 183 -1.05 30.65 -13.01
CA LEU A 183 -1.18 29.39 -12.26
C LEU A 183 -1.41 29.64 -10.75
N ALA A 184 -2.18 28.78 -10.09
CA ALA A 184 -2.39 28.85 -8.64
C ALA A 184 -1.07 28.73 -7.86
N GLY A 185 -0.90 29.54 -6.80
CA GLY A 185 0.35 29.64 -6.04
C GLY A 185 0.89 28.31 -5.51
N SER A 186 -0.01 27.38 -5.14
CA SER A 186 0.33 26.06 -4.58
C SER A 186 0.96 25.08 -5.55
N VAL A 187 0.86 25.29 -6.86
CA VAL A 187 1.38 24.39 -7.91
C VAL A 187 2.19 25.11 -8.99
N ARG A 188 2.24 26.45 -8.89
CA ARG A 188 2.83 27.33 -9.90
C ARG A 188 4.30 26.99 -10.12
N ARG A 189 5.03 26.70 -9.05
CA ARG A 189 6.49 26.51 -9.10
C ARG A 189 6.85 25.23 -9.83
N GLU A 190 6.22 24.13 -9.46
CA GLU A 190 6.47 22.79 -9.98
C GLU A 190 6.02 22.67 -11.44
N GLN A 191 4.84 23.23 -11.76
CA GLN A 191 4.34 23.23 -13.14
C GLN A 191 5.19 24.10 -14.06
N ASN A 192 5.58 25.30 -13.62
CA ASN A 192 6.48 26.14 -14.43
C ASN A 192 7.84 25.49 -14.60
N PHE A 193 8.40 24.89 -13.55
CA PHE A 193 9.65 24.14 -13.65
C PHE A 193 9.56 23.05 -14.73
N TYR A 194 8.49 22.25 -14.71
CA TYR A 194 8.27 21.22 -15.73
C TYR A 194 8.14 21.80 -17.14
N LEU A 195 7.33 22.84 -17.34
CA LEU A 195 7.12 23.48 -18.64
C LEU A 195 8.43 24.07 -19.19
N GLN A 196 9.16 24.82 -18.37
CA GLN A 196 10.45 25.42 -18.74
C GLN A 196 11.50 24.36 -19.04
N GLY A 197 11.54 23.29 -18.26
CA GLY A 197 12.46 22.18 -18.50
C GLY A 197 12.14 21.41 -19.77
N LYS A 198 10.86 21.19 -20.11
CA LYS A 198 10.49 20.57 -21.40
C LYS A 198 10.91 21.41 -22.59
N LEU A 199 10.80 22.74 -22.52
CA LEU A 199 11.28 23.65 -23.58
C LEU A 199 12.80 23.58 -23.78
N THR A 200 13.55 23.32 -22.72
CA THR A 200 15.02 23.28 -22.72
C THR A 200 15.59 21.87 -22.58
N ALA A 201 14.77 20.85 -22.84
CA ALA A 201 15.12 19.46 -22.59
C ALA A 201 16.37 19.01 -23.35
N THR A 202 16.55 19.48 -24.59
CA THR A 202 17.69 19.18 -25.47
C THR A 202 18.69 20.33 -25.59
N TYR A 203 18.44 21.46 -24.92
CA TYR A 203 19.32 22.63 -25.00
C TYR A 203 20.67 22.37 -24.31
N GLU A 204 21.74 22.76 -24.97
CA GLU A 204 23.09 22.76 -24.43
C GLU A 204 23.70 24.16 -24.60
N ASP A 205 24.59 24.54 -23.70
CA ASP A 205 25.29 25.84 -23.74
C ASP A 205 26.79 25.62 -23.61
N ASN A 206 27.56 26.63 -24.01
CA ASN A 206 29.01 26.68 -23.84
C ASN A 206 29.40 28.06 -23.32
N TYR A 207 29.31 28.22 -22.01
CA TYR A 207 29.58 29.48 -21.32
C TYR A 207 30.86 29.38 -20.51
N GLN A 208 31.81 30.28 -20.80
CA GLN A 208 33.15 30.27 -20.19
C GLN A 208 33.15 30.73 -18.72
N LYS A 209 32.17 31.57 -18.32
CA LYS A 209 32.10 32.07 -16.94
C LYS A 209 31.33 31.07 -16.07
N ARG A 210 31.73 30.94 -14.81
CA ARG A 210 30.96 30.21 -13.79
C ARG A 210 30.41 31.17 -12.76
N GLN A 211 29.11 31.09 -12.51
CA GLN A 211 28.45 31.85 -11.45
C GLN A 211 27.95 30.91 -10.35
N SER A 212 28.25 31.25 -9.09
CA SER A 212 27.73 30.51 -7.93
C SER A 212 26.23 30.72 -7.78
N PHE A 213 25.56 29.72 -7.22
CA PHE A 213 24.12 29.77 -6.97
C PHE A 213 23.78 28.93 -5.74
N LEU A 214 23.09 29.54 -4.78
CA LEU A 214 22.64 28.88 -3.56
C LEU A 214 21.18 29.22 -3.31
N ARG A 215 20.34 28.20 -3.40
CA ARG A 215 18.92 28.27 -3.09
C ARG A 215 18.39 26.89 -2.70
N TYR A 216 17.45 26.85 -1.77
CA TYR A 216 16.67 25.67 -1.44
C TYR A 216 15.54 25.47 -2.47
N TYR A 217 15.28 24.22 -2.86
CA TYR A 217 14.30 23.85 -3.89
C TYR A 217 14.44 24.65 -5.20
N PRO A 218 15.65 24.77 -5.77
CA PRO A 218 15.91 25.66 -6.90
C PRO A 218 15.14 25.28 -8.17
N THR A 219 14.77 26.28 -8.97
CA THR A 219 14.11 26.14 -10.27
C THR A 219 14.75 27.05 -11.32
N TYR A 220 14.42 26.88 -12.60
CA TYR A 220 14.91 27.76 -13.67
C TYR A 220 14.54 29.23 -13.47
N HIS A 221 13.38 29.51 -12.87
CA HIS A 221 12.90 30.87 -12.62
C HIS A 221 13.79 31.65 -11.65
N ASP A 222 14.63 30.94 -10.88
CA ASP A 222 15.48 31.53 -9.85
C ASP A 222 16.85 31.94 -10.38
N LEU A 223 17.19 31.46 -11.57
CA LEU A 223 18.49 31.67 -12.18
C LEU A 223 18.54 33.03 -12.87
N THR A 224 19.62 33.78 -12.64
CA THR A 224 20.01 34.84 -13.57
C THR A 224 20.41 34.24 -14.91
N VAL A 225 20.52 35.06 -15.97
CA VAL A 225 20.99 34.57 -17.28
C VAL A 225 22.35 33.87 -17.17
N GLY A 226 23.34 34.52 -16.54
CA GLY A 226 24.67 33.92 -16.38
C GLY A 226 24.66 32.62 -15.56
N GLN A 227 23.78 32.50 -14.57
CA GLN A 227 23.58 31.26 -13.82
C GLN A 227 22.90 30.18 -14.66
N ALA A 228 21.90 30.52 -15.48
CA ALA A 228 21.28 29.59 -16.41
C ALA A 228 22.28 29.08 -17.45
N ARG A 229 23.10 29.96 -18.02
CA ARG A 229 24.18 29.58 -18.95
C ARG A 229 25.23 28.69 -18.28
N THR A 230 25.59 28.99 -17.02
CA THR A 230 26.46 28.13 -16.20
C THR A 230 25.82 26.74 -16.02
N TYR A 231 24.54 26.68 -15.66
CA TYR A 231 23.79 25.44 -15.48
C TYR A 231 23.75 24.59 -16.75
N PHE A 232 23.34 25.15 -17.89
CA PHE A 232 23.21 24.39 -19.13
C PHE A 232 24.56 23.91 -19.69
N THR A 233 25.64 24.68 -19.47
CA THR A 233 27.01 24.25 -19.80
C THR A 233 27.44 23.07 -18.92
N TRP A 234 27.17 23.14 -17.61
CA TRP A 234 27.47 22.05 -16.69
C TRP A 234 26.61 20.81 -16.95
N ARG A 235 25.31 20.99 -17.22
CA ARG A 235 24.38 19.91 -17.55
C ARG A 235 24.83 19.13 -18.78
N ALA A 236 25.31 19.82 -19.83
CA ALA A 236 25.85 19.19 -21.03
C ALA A 236 27.05 18.28 -20.69
N LYS A 237 27.95 18.71 -19.80
CA LYS A 237 29.06 17.86 -19.31
C LYS A 237 28.55 16.62 -18.57
N ILE A 238 27.62 16.79 -17.63
CA ILE A 238 27.04 15.69 -16.86
C ILE A 238 26.39 14.64 -17.78
N ARG A 239 25.67 15.08 -18.81
CA ARG A 239 25.03 14.18 -19.79
C ARG A 239 26.03 13.43 -20.67
N ASN A 240 27.25 13.95 -20.81
CA ASN A 240 28.38 13.27 -21.46
C ASN A 240 29.28 12.54 -20.44
N SER A 241 28.76 12.22 -19.25
CA SER A 241 29.47 11.51 -18.18
C SER A 241 30.74 12.22 -17.66
N ILE A 242 30.81 13.54 -17.81
CA ILE A 242 31.87 14.37 -17.25
C ILE A 242 31.36 15.00 -15.96
N TYR A 243 31.76 14.43 -14.83
CA TYR A 243 31.31 14.82 -13.49
C TYR A 243 32.26 15.84 -12.85
N GLU A 244 31.86 17.11 -12.84
CA GLU A 244 32.61 18.20 -12.20
C GLU A 244 31.78 18.86 -11.11
N LYS A 245 32.39 19.13 -9.94
CA LYS A 245 31.72 19.81 -8.84
C LYS A 245 31.19 21.19 -9.26
N VAL A 246 29.94 21.46 -8.90
CA VAL A 246 29.26 22.75 -9.05
C VAL A 246 28.50 23.11 -7.77
N SER A 247 27.90 24.29 -7.68
CA SER A 247 27.01 24.63 -6.55
C SER A 247 25.85 23.63 -6.45
N ASN A 248 25.58 23.08 -5.27
CA ASN A 248 24.58 22.02 -5.06
C ASN A 248 23.20 22.37 -5.62
N SER A 249 22.81 23.64 -5.62
CA SER A 249 21.53 24.06 -6.19
C SER A 249 21.39 23.75 -7.68
N TYR A 250 22.46 23.81 -8.47
CA TYR A 250 22.41 23.37 -9.87
C TYR A 250 22.25 21.86 -10.01
N ALA A 251 22.92 21.09 -9.16
CA ALA A 251 22.77 19.64 -9.13
C ALA A 251 21.33 19.25 -8.76
N TYR A 252 20.69 19.93 -7.81
CA TYR A 252 19.27 19.72 -7.51
C TYR A 252 18.34 20.04 -8.68
N ILE A 253 18.60 21.11 -9.45
CA ILE A 253 17.83 21.39 -10.69
C ILE A 253 17.93 20.19 -11.65
N TYR A 254 19.13 19.64 -11.85
CA TYR A 254 19.31 18.46 -12.72
C TYR A 254 18.59 17.22 -12.18
N LEU A 255 18.65 16.96 -10.88
CA LEU A 255 17.89 15.87 -10.28
C LEU A 255 16.38 16.05 -10.48
N TYR A 256 15.87 17.27 -10.27
CA TYR A 256 14.46 17.57 -10.51
C TYR A 256 14.09 17.40 -11.98
N GLU A 257 14.97 17.74 -12.94
CA GLU A 257 14.74 17.41 -14.36
C GLU A 257 14.50 15.90 -14.54
N LEU A 258 15.40 15.06 -14.02
CA LEU A 258 15.31 13.61 -14.17
C LEU A 258 14.05 13.04 -13.52
N LEU A 259 13.71 13.46 -12.29
CA LEU A 259 12.50 13.03 -11.60
C LEU A 259 11.24 13.36 -12.42
N ASN A 260 11.21 14.53 -13.05
CA ASN A 260 10.10 14.98 -13.90
C ASN A 260 10.14 14.39 -15.34
N GLY A 261 11.08 13.49 -15.65
CA GLY A 261 11.21 12.91 -17.00
C GLY A 261 11.60 13.94 -18.06
N ILE A 262 12.46 14.90 -17.72
CA ILE A 262 12.97 15.94 -18.62
C ILE A 262 14.35 15.51 -19.12
N GLY A 263 14.56 15.52 -20.44
CA GLY A 263 15.83 15.12 -21.04
C GLY A 263 16.12 13.61 -20.99
N VAL A 264 15.06 12.80 -20.92
CA VAL A 264 15.08 11.33 -20.97
C VAL A 264 14.04 10.85 -21.99
N GLU A 265 14.35 9.79 -22.71
CA GLU A 265 13.49 9.15 -23.71
C GLU A 265 12.43 8.28 -23.04
N ASN A 266 12.81 7.55 -22.00
CA ASN A 266 11.93 6.65 -21.26
C ASN A 266 12.28 6.63 -19.75
N PRO A 267 11.39 6.11 -18.87
CA PRO A 267 11.67 6.08 -17.45
C PRO A 267 12.86 5.20 -17.05
N GLN A 268 13.18 4.14 -17.80
CA GLN A 268 14.33 3.30 -17.48
C GLN A 268 15.63 4.11 -17.61
N GLU A 269 15.78 4.85 -18.70
CA GLU A 269 16.92 5.76 -18.90
C GLU A 269 17.00 6.83 -17.80
N GLY A 270 15.85 7.36 -17.36
CA GLY A 270 15.79 8.31 -16.25
C GLY A 270 16.26 7.71 -14.93
N LEU A 271 15.85 6.47 -14.64
CA LEU A 271 16.31 5.72 -13.46
C LEU A 271 17.81 5.45 -13.53
N ASP A 272 18.32 4.99 -14.68
CA ASP A 272 19.74 4.70 -14.87
C ASP A 272 20.59 5.98 -14.66
N LYS A 273 20.15 7.13 -15.21
CA LYS A 273 20.81 8.43 -14.97
C LYS A 273 20.79 8.86 -13.51
N LEU A 274 19.72 8.58 -12.75
CA LEU A 274 19.67 8.88 -11.31
C LEU A 274 20.68 8.03 -10.53
N ILE A 275 20.76 6.73 -10.84
CA ILE A 275 21.70 5.79 -10.22
C ILE A 275 23.15 6.17 -10.54
N ASP A 276 23.44 6.47 -11.82
CA ASP A 276 24.77 6.89 -12.26
C ASP A 276 25.17 8.22 -11.63
N PHE A 277 24.24 9.17 -11.50
CA PHE A 277 24.50 10.44 -10.85
C PHE A 277 24.77 10.26 -9.35
N ASP A 278 24.02 9.40 -8.66
CA ASP A 278 24.29 9.11 -7.24
C ASP A 278 25.71 8.55 -7.05
N LYS A 279 26.03 7.52 -7.81
CA LYS A 279 27.33 6.82 -7.77
C LYS A 279 28.50 7.73 -8.13
N ASN A 280 28.41 8.46 -9.24
CA ASN A 280 29.54 9.19 -9.81
C ASN A 280 29.63 10.66 -9.34
N TYR A 281 28.57 11.22 -8.76
CA TYR A 281 28.53 12.61 -8.30
C TYR A 281 28.12 12.76 -6.84
N ALA A 282 26.91 12.33 -6.45
CA ALA A 282 26.34 12.69 -5.15
C ALA A 282 27.17 12.11 -3.98
N GLN A 283 27.51 10.81 -4.04
CA GLN A 283 28.31 10.16 -3.01
C GLN A 283 29.71 10.80 -2.82
N SER A 284 30.27 11.37 -3.90
CA SER A 284 31.59 12.00 -3.87
C SER A 284 31.56 13.47 -3.41
N PHE A 285 30.50 14.21 -3.74
CA PHE A 285 30.47 15.67 -3.57
C PHE A 285 29.44 16.19 -2.57
N SER A 286 28.40 15.43 -2.21
CA SER A 286 27.38 15.81 -1.22
C SER A 286 26.65 14.59 -0.61
N PRO A 287 27.07 14.09 0.56
CA PRO A 287 26.40 13.00 1.26
C PRO A 287 24.92 13.26 1.56
N GLU A 288 24.55 14.53 1.80
CA GLU A 288 23.16 14.92 2.03
C GLU A 288 22.29 14.67 0.79
N MET A 289 22.83 14.95 -0.40
CA MET A 289 22.15 14.71 -1.67
C MET A 289 21.97 13.21 -1.93
N ALA A 290 22.98 12.39 -1.60
CA ALA A 290 22.90 10.94 -1.72
C ALA A 290 21.75 10.37 -0.85
N ALA A 291 21.55 10.90 0.36
CA ALA A 291 20.44 10.48 1.21
C ALA A 291 19.06 10.81 0.61
N TYR A 292 18.92 11.97 -0.05
CA TYR A 292 17.69 12.30 -0.79
C TYR A 292 17.50 11.41 -2.02
N LEU A 293 18.57 11.14 -2.77
CA LEU A 293 18.55 10.30 -3.96
C LEU A 293 18.10 8.87 -3.67
N ASP A 294 18.61 8.26 -2.60
CA ASP A 294 18.18 6.92 -2.16
C ASP A 294 16.66 6.84 -1.97
N ARG A 295 16.04 7.88 -1.40
CA ARG A 295 14.57 7.98 -1.29
C ARG A 295 13.91 8.25 -2.63
N TRP A 296 14.38 9.23 -3.40
CA TRP A 296 13.75 9.61 -4.66
C TRP A 296 13.83 8.54 -5.74
N ILE A 297 14.88 7.70 -5.74
CA ILE A 297 14.98 6.56 -6.65
C ILE A 297 13.87 5.54 -6.36
N ARG A 298 13.59 5.24 -5.09
CA ARG A 298 12.45 4.39 -4.70
C ARG A 298 11.12 5.00 -5.13
N ASP A 299 10.92 6.30 -4.88
CA ASP A 299 9.72 7.02 -5.31
C ASP A 299 9.56 7.00 -6.84
N TYR A 300 10.67 7.10 -7.58
CA TYR A 300 10.72 7.06 -9.05
C TYR A 300 10.28 5.69 -9.59
N ILE A 301 10.81 4.61 -9.00
CA ILE A 301 10.45 3.23 -9.35
C ILE A 301 8.94 3.01 -9.17
N ILE A 302 8.36 3.49 -8.07
CA ILE A 302 6.92 3.39 -7.79
C ILE A 302 6.11 4.20 -8.81
N PHE A 303 6.45 5.49 -8.97
CA PHE A 303 5.67 6.41 -9.80
C PHE A 303 5.65 6.02 -11.28
N TYR A 304 6.79 5.55 -11.81
CA TYR A 304 6.95 5.16 -13.20
C TYR A 304 6.76 3.66 -13.46
N ASN A 305 6.42 2.87 -12.43
CA ASN A 305 6.13 1.44 -12.50
C ASN A 305 7.28 0.57 -13.05
N ILE A 306 8.48 0.70 -12.48
CA ILE A 306 9.68 -0.05 -12.91
C ILE A 306 9.85 -1.30 -12.03
N SER A 307 9.06 -2.34 -12.29
CA SER A 307 9.02 -3.54 -11.44
C SER A 307 10.33 -4.33 -11.40
N GLU A 308 11.15 -4.29 -12.44
CA GLU A 308 12.40 -5.04 -12.58
C GLU A 308 13.43 -4.69 -11.48
N LYS A 309 13.39 -3.46 -10.96
CA LYS A 309 14.31 -2.94 -9.95
C LYS A 309 13.80 -3.09 -8.50
N ARG A 310 12.63 -3.70 -8.32
CA ARG A 310 11.97 -3.85 -7.03
C ARG A 310 12.83 -4.56 -5.98
N ASN A 311 13.39 -5.73 -6.32
CA ASN A 311 14.17 -6.53 -5.38
C ASN A 311 15.50 -5.87 -4.99
N GLU A 312 16.05 -5.00 -5.84
CA GLU A 312 17.28 -4.26 -5.57
C GLU A 312 17.03 -3.13 -4.56
N PHE A 313 15.95 -2.36 -4.73
CA PHE A 313 15.71 -1.14 -3.95
C PHE A 313 14.78 -1.29 -2.74
N PHE A 314 14.02 -2.40 -2.64
CA PHE A 314 13.06 -2.65 -1.56
C PHE A 314 13.39 -3.91 -0.73
N GLN A 315 14.64 -4.39 -0.78
CA GLN A 315 15.07 -5.58 -0.05
C GLN A 315 14.80 -5.47 1.46
N LYS A 316 15.03 -4.29 2.06
CA LYS A 316 14.83 -4.08 3.51
C LYS A 316 13.37 -4.20 3.92
N GLU A 317 12.46 -3.73 3.09
CA GLU A 317 11.02 -3.83 3.27
C GLU A 317 10.58 -5.29 3.13
N GLN A 318 11.00 -5.96 2.04
CA GLN A 318 10.70 -7.36 1.79
C GLN A 318 11.20 -8.27 2.92
N GLU A 319 12.44 -8.08 3.40
CA GLU A 319 12.99 -8.83 4.53
C GLU A 319 12.20 -8.65 5.83
N LYS A 320 11.69 -7.44 6.08
CA LYS A 320 10.84 -7.17 7.25
C LYS A 320 9.49 -7.85 7.14
N ASP A 321 8.97 -7.98 5.92
CA ASP A 321 7.63 -8.44 5.58
C ASP A 321 7.54 -9.98 5.50
N LYS A 322 8.63 -10.66 5.09
CA LYS A 322 8.72 -12.14 5.00
C LYS A 322 8.08 -12.88 6.17
N LYS A 323 8.42 -12.49 7.41
CA LYS A 323 7.91 -13.16 8.61
C LYS A 323 6.39 -13.07 8.77
N TYR A 324 5.73 -12.06 8.21
CA TYR A 324 4.27 -11.94 8.23
C TYR A 324 3.65 -12.61 7.01
N GLU A 325 4.32 -12.53 5.86
CA GLU A 325 3.92 -13.22 4.64
C GLU A 325 3.86 -14.74 4.82
N HIS A 326 4.91 -15.34 5.41
CA HIS A 326 4.96 -16.77 5.73
C HIS A 326 3.81 -17.20 6.65
N LEU A 327 3.39 -16.32 7.58
CA LEU A 327 2.30 -16.61 8.51
C LEU A 327 0.91 -16.38 7.92
N LEU A 328 0.78 -15.46 6.96
CA LEU A 328 -0.48 -15.20 6.26
C LEU A 328 -0.78 -16.27 5.20
N TYR A 329 0.24 -16.69 4.46
CA TYR A 329 0.13 -17.59 3.31
C TYR A 329 0.99 -18.84 3.47
N PRO A 330 0.87 -19.62 4.56
CA PRO A 330 1.80 -20.72 4.88
C PRO A 330 1.82 -21.83 3.81
N LYS A 331 0.79 -21.95 2.97
CA LYS A 331 0.74 -22.94 1.88
C LYS A 331 1.67 -22.62 0.70
N GLN A 332 2.18 -21.39 0.61
CA GLN A 332 3.05 -20.94 -0.48
C GLN A 332 4.55 -21.05 -0.15
N PHE A 333 4.88 -21.36 1.10
CA PHE A 333 6.26 -21.42 1.60
C PHE A 333 6.59 -22.81 2.11
N SER A 334 7.88 -23.11 2.28
CA SER A 334 8.30 -24.35 2.91
C SER A 334 7.89 -24.38 4.39
N GLU A 335 7.67 -25.58 4.92
CA GLU A 335 7.29 -25.72 6.34
C GLU A 335 8.36 -25.17 7.29
N HIS A 336 9.62 -25.28 6.87
CA HIS A 336 10.76 -24.69 7.56
C HIS A 336 10.64 -23.17 7.69
N GLU A 337 10.39 -22.45 6.59
CA GLU A 337 10.29 -20.98 6.58
C GLU A 337 9.14 -20.46 7.45
N VAL A 338 8.00 -21.17 7.45
CA VAL A 338 6.84 -20.85 8.28
C VAL A 338 7.15 -21.08 9.76
N ALA A 339 7.72 -22.24 10.09
CA ALA A 339 8.11 -22.58 11.45
C ALA A 339 9.18 -21.61 11.99
N GLU A 340 10.20 -21.32 11.20
CA GLU A 340 11.27 -20.37 11.54
C GLU A 340 10.69 -18.97 11.83
N SER A 341 9.70 -18.53 11.06
CA SER A 341 9.04 -17.23 11.29
C SER A 341 8.30 -17.18 12.62
N LEU A 342 7.58 -18.25 12.99
CA LEU A 342 6.96 -18.38 14.32
C LEU A 342 8.01 -18.35 15.45
N ILE A 343 9.11 -19.08 15.27
CA ILE A 343 10.20 -19.17 16.25
C ILE A 343 10.85 -17.80 16.44
N ASN A 344 11.23 -17.13 15.35
CA ASN A 344 11.92 -15.84 15.37
C ASN A 344 11.05 -14.70 15.92
N LEU A 345 9.72 -14.81 15.76
CA LEU A 345 8.78 -13.88 16.36
C LEU A 345 8.49 -14.18 17.83
N SER A 346 9.00 -15.28 18.40
CA SER A 346 8.76 -15.68 19.79
C SER A 346 9.89 -15.26 20.73
N ASN A 347 9.58 -15.07 22.03
CA ASN A 347 10.60 -15.03 23.09
C ASN A 347 10.80 -16.38 23.81
N TYR A 348 9.98 -17.38 23.47
CA TYR A 348 10.05 -18.73 24.02
C TYR A 348 10.89 -19.63 23.14
N LYS A 349 11.90 -20.28 23.74
CA LYS A 349 12.82 -21.19 23.05
C LYS A 349 12.21 -22.57 22.81
N ILE A 350 11.30 -22.66 21.85
CA ILE A 350 10.61 -23.91 21.47
C ILE A 350 11.58 -24.99 20.98
N GLU A 351 12.75 -24.60 20.52
CA GLU A 351 13.84 -25.48 20.07
C GLU A 351 14.36 -26.36 21.23
N ASN A 352 14.05 -25.99 22.49
CA ASN A 352 14.32 -26.83 23.64
C ASN A 352 13.31 -27.97 23.85
N CYS A 353 12.23 -28.01 23.08
CA CYS A 353 11.27 -29.11 23.07
C CYS A 353 12.02 -30.43 22.73
N PRO A 354 11.85 -31.51 23.51
CA PRO A 354 12.51 -32.78 23.23
C PRO A 354 12.21 -33.33 21.83
N LEU A 355 11.01 -33.06 21.30
CA LEU A 355 10.61 -33.53 19.98
C LEU A 355 11.34 -32.75 18.87
N TYR A 356 11.49 -31.42 19.02
CA TYR A 356 12.30 -30.59 18.10
C TYR A 356 13.76 -31.07 18.08
N LYS A 357 14.38 -31.30 19.24
CA LYS A 357 15.77 -31.79 19.31
C LYS A 357 15.98 -33.16 18.67
N LYS A 358 14.96 -34.03 18.71
CA LYS A 358 15.04 -35.38 18.15
C LYS A 358 14.92 -35.35 16.62
N ASN A 359 14.01 -34.55 16.09
CA ASN A 359 13.82 -34.40 14.65
C ASN A 359 13.18 -33.03 14.36
N PRO A 360 13.98 -32.02 13.97
CA PRO A 360 13.50 -30.67 13.68
C PRO A 360 12.45 -30.64 12.57
N GLU A 361 12.71 -31.30 11.44
CA GLU A 361 11.81 -31.31 10.27
C GLU A 361 10.40 -31.82 10.65
N LYS A 362 10.31 -32.92 11.39
CA LYS A 362 9.02 -33.46 11.86
C LYS A 362 8.30 -32.53 12.82
N PHE A 363 9.04 -31.81 13.67
CA PHE A 363 8.43 -30.84 14.58
C PHE A 363 7.96 -29.59 13.84
N GLU A 364 8.72 -29.13 12.84
CA GLU A 364 8.35 -28.00 11.98
C GLU A 364 7.05 -28.31 11.23
N HIS A 365 6.93 -29.52 10.66
CA HIS A 365 5.66 -30.00 10.08
C HIS A 365 4.50 -29.95 11.08
N LEU A 366 4.67 -30.48 12.29
CA LEU A 366 3.66 -30.42 13.36
C LEU A 366 3.28 -28.97 13.67
N LEU A 367 4.27 -28.07 13.78
CA LEU A 367 4.05 -26.68 14.12
C LEU A 367 3.28 -25.96 13.01
N VAL A 368 3.56 -26.24 11.75
CA VAL A 368 2.82 -25.70 10.60
C VAL A 368 1.39 -26.21 10.57
N LEU A 369 1.14 -27.49 10.85
CA LEU A 369 -0.23 -28.02 10.98
C LEU A 369 -1.01 -27.32 12.10
N VAL A 370 -0.37 -27.12 13.26
CA VAL A 370 -0.97 -26.35 14.37
C VAL A 370 -1.27 -24.92 13.93
N TRP A 371 -0.33 -24.27 13.25
CA TRP A 371 -0.52 -22.91 12.77
C TRP A 371 -1.67 -22.81 11.76
N GLN A 372 -1.78 -23.74 10.82
CA GLN A 372 -2.90 -23.83 9.89
C GLN A 372 -4.25 -23.93 10.62
N GLN A 373 -4.35 -24.80 11.64
CA GLN A 373 -5.59 -24.90 12.45
C GLN A 373 -5.93 -23.59 13.16
N ILE A 374 -4.92 -22.83 13.61
CA ILE A 374 -5.14 -21.51 14.21
C ILE A 374 -5.60 -20.49 13.15
N LEU A 375 -5.05 -20.55 11.94
CA LEU A 375 -5.47 -19.67 10.84
C LEU A 375 -6.88 -19.98 10.34
N ASP A 376 -7.28 -21.24 10.33
CA ASP A 376 -8.60 -21.68 9.85
C ASP A 376 -9.73 -21.11 10.73
N LEU A 377 -9.46 -20.86 12.02
CA LEU A 377 -10.40 -20.18 12.94
C LEU A 377 -10.79 -18.76 12.51
N ARG A 378 -10.11 -18.17 11.51
CA ARG A 378 -10.55 -16.91 10.89
C ARG A 378 -11.94 -17.03 10.28
N GLN A 379 -12.31 -18.19 9.77
CA GLN A 379 -13.66 -18.43 9.24
C GLN A 379 -14.74 -18.30 10.32
N ASP A 380 -14.37 -18.59 11.57
CA ASP A 380 -15.22 -18.45 12.75
C ASP A 380 -15.11 -17.07 13.43
N GLY A 381 -14.39 -16.12 12.82
CA GLY A 381 -14.18 -14.76 13.33
C GLY A 381 -13.01 -14.60 14.31
N PHE A 382 -12.21 -15.64 14.55
CA PHE A 382 -11.04 -15.58 15.44
C PHE A 382 -9.73 -15.43 14.65
N ASP A 383 -9.35 -14.19 14.32
CA ASP A 383 -8.09 -13.91 13.62
C ASP A 383 -6.91 -13.69 14.58
N PHE A 384 -6.18 -14.77 14.89
CA PHE A 384 -5.00 -14.69 15.76
C PHE A 384 -3.93 -13.73 15.22
N LEU A 385 -3.72 -13.71 13.90
CA LEU A 385 -2.65 -12.91 13.30
C LEU A 385 -2.98 -11.42 13.42
N THR A 386 -4.17 -11.01 12.99
CA THR A 386 -4.60 -9.60 13.04
C THR A 386 -4.74 -9.08 14.47
N ASN A 387 -5.20 -9.92 15.40
CA ASN A 387 -5.46 -9.51 16.78
C ASN A 387 -4.21 -9.50 17.68
N TYR A 388 -3.21 -10.33 17.39
CA TYR A 388 -2.09 -10.55 18.32
C TYR A 388 -0.68 -10.44 17.71
N ILE A 389 -0.55 -10.55 16.39
CA ILE A 389 0.76 -10.54 15.73
C ILE A 389 0.96 -9.24 14.97
N ALA A 390 0.14 -8.99 13.94
CA ALA A 390 0.30 -7.84 13.07
C ALA A 390 -1.02 -7.46 12.43
N TYR A 391 -1.27 -6.16 12.25
CA TYR A 391 -2.47 -5.67 11.60
C TYR A 391 -2.14 -5.05 10.24
N LYS A 392 -3.11 -5.10 9.34
CA LYS A 392 -3.04 -4.44 8.05
C LYS A 392 -3.19 -2.93 8.23
N ASN A 393 -2.16 -2.18 7.85
CA ASN A 393 -2.13 -0.73 7.97
C ASN A 393 -2.11 -0.08 6.59
N GLN A 394 -2.86 1.01 6.44
CA GLN A 394 -2.85 1.84 5.24
C GLN A 394 -2.50 3.27 5.62
N MET A 395 -1.49 3.83 4.97
CA MET A 395 -1.04 5.21 5.24
C MET A 395 -0.92 6.00 3.95
N THR A 396 -1.19 7.30 4.03
CA THR A 396 -0.90 8.22 2.93
C THR A 396 0.61 8.40 2.79
N VAL A 397 1.10 8.40 1.55
CA VAL A 397 2.51 8.61 1.22
C VAL A 397 2.64 9.79 0.27
N GLN A 398 3.63 10.64 0.49
CA GLN A 398 3.99 11.70 -0.44
C GLN A 398 5.24 11.31 -1.22
N LEU A 399 5.06 10.88 -2.47
CA LEU A 399 6.17 10.60 -3.39
C LEU A 399 6.88 11.91 -3.77
N PHE A 400 8.20 11.81 -3.91
CA PHE A 400 9.10 12.92 -4.22
C PHE A 400 9.02 14.06 -3.19
N SER A 401 8.81 13.72 -1.92
CA SER A 401 8.87 14.68 -0.83
C SER A 401 10.24 15.38 -0.84
N ALA A 402 10.24 16.70 -0.63
CA ALA A 402 11.41 17.57 -0.76
C ALA A 402 12.02 17.66 -2.19
N ALA A 403 11.26 17.37 -3.24
CA ALA A 403 11.67 17.67 -4.62
C ALA A 403 10.73 18.68 -5.29
N VAL A 404 11.26 19.44 -6.25
CA VAL A 404 10.42 20.20 -7.18
C VAL A 404 9.91 19.24 -8.25
N PHE A 405 8.77 18.62 -7.98
CA PHE A 405 8.15 17.62 -8.85
C PHE A 405 6.75 18.05 -9.26
N ASN A 406 6.41 17.93 -10.53
CA ASN A 406 5.07 18.26 -11.01
C ASN A 406 4.09 17.12 -10.68
N HIS A 407 3.43 17.21 -9.52
CA HIS A 407 2.42 16.23 -9.08
C HIS A 407 1.15 16.18 -9.96
N LYS A 408 1.02 17.04 -10.98
CA LYS A 408 -0.02 16.88 -12.03
C LYS A 408 0.34 15.86 -13.11
N LEU A 409 1.57 15.36 -13.13
CA LEU A 409 1.91 14.21 -13.95
C LEU A 409 1.10 13.00 -13.50
N MET A 410 0.48 12.31 -14.45
CA MET A 410 -0.27 11.09 -14.16
C MET A 410 0.72 9.95 -13.89
N PRO A 411 0.55 9.19 -12.80
CA PRO A 411 1.39 8.04 -12.54
C PRO A 411 1.17 6.97 -13.62
N LYS A 412 2.22 6.22 -13.96
CA LYS A 412 2.13 5.17 -15.00
C LYS A 412 1.34 3.95 -14.55
N THR A 413 1.15 3.78 -13.25
CA THR A 413 0.33 2.73 -12.65
C THR A 413 -0.52 3.30 -11.53
N VAL A 414 -1.63 2.61 -11.27
CA VAL A 414 -2.48 2.85 -10.10
C VAL A 414 -2.05 1.96 -8.93
N ASN A 415 -1.35 0.85 -9.20
CA ASN A 415 -0.89 -0.11 -8.19
C ASN A 415 0.55 -0.55 -8.46
N PHE A 416 1.38 -0.57 -7.42
CA PHE A 416 2.75 -1.05 -7.42
C PHE A 416 2.96 -1.96 -6.21
N GLU A 417 2.92 -3.27 -6.45
CA GLU A 417 3.17 -4.27 -5.41
C GLU A 417 4.67 -4.36 -5.13
N ILE A 418 5.07 -4.55 -3.87
CA ILE A 418 6.46 -4.85 -3.48
C ILE A 418 6.61 -6.35 -3.18
N ASP A 419 5.62 -6.90 -2.50
CA ASP A 419 5.45 -8.30 -2.17
C ASP A 419 3.95 -8.56 -1.97
N GLN A 420 3.57 -9.74 -1.49
CA GLN A 420 2.15 -10.09 -1.32
C GLN A 420 1.42 -9.26 -0.25
N ILE A 421 2.17 -8.61 0.65
CA ILE A 421 1.60 -7.93 1.82
C ILE A 421 1.89 -6.43 1.85
N ARG A 422 2.74 -5.93 0.95
CA ARG A 422 3.04 -4.51 0.75
C ARG A 422 2.75 -4.07 -0.67
N LYS A 423 1.92 -3.04 -0.80
CA LYS A 423 1.66 -2.38 -2.08
C LYS A 423 1.48 -0.87 -1.92
N TYR A 424 1.88 -0.15 -2.95
CA TYR A 424 1.61 1.26 -3.13
C TYR A 424 0.50 1.44 -4.15
N PHE A 425 -0.43 2.35 -3.91
CA PHE A 425 -1.49 2.63 -4.87
C PHE A 425 -1.91 4.09 -4.87
N TYR A 426 -2.37 4.55 -6.03
CA TYR A 426 -2.82 5.91 -6.23
C TYR A 426 -4.35 5.99 -6.20
N ASP A 427 -4.88 6.73 -5.23
CA ASP A 427 -6.31 7.04 -5.16
C ASP A 427 -6.59 8.28 -6.01
N LYS A 428 -7.24 8.08 -7.17
CA LYS A 428 -7.56 9.15 -8.12
C LYS A 428 -8.60 10.12 -7.57
N GLU A 429 -9.50 9.67 -6.69
CA GLU A 429 -10.55 10.54 -6.13
C GLU A 429 -9.97 11.47 -5.07
N LYS A 430 -8.99 10.97 -4.29
CA LYS A 430 -8.31 11.73 -3.24
C LYS A 430 -7.02 12.42 -3.68
N ASP A 431 -6.64 12.29 -4.96
CA ASP A 431 -5.41 12.83 -5.55
C ASP A 431 -4.15 12.49 -4.70
N SER A 432 -4.09 11.26 -4.16
CA SER A 432 -3.13 10.88 -3.11
C SER A 432 -2.60 9.46 -3.26
N TRP A 433 -1.33 9.25 -2.92
CA TRP A 433 -0.71 7.93 -2.82
C TRP A 433 -0.91 7.30 -1.45
N TYR A 434 -1.09 5.98 -1.43
CA TYR A 434 -1.18 5.18 -0.22
C TYR A 434 -0.17 4.03 -0.25
N CYS A 435 0.32 3.64 0.92
CA CYS A 435 1.03 2.39 1.14
C CYS A 435 0.21 1.53 2.09
N GLU A 436 -0.08 0.32 1.64
CA GLU A 436 -0.67 -0.75 2.43
C GLU A 436 0.45 -1.71 2.85
N SER A 437 0.55 -2.05 4.14
CA SER A 437 1.56 -2.98 4.67
C SER A 437 1.14 -3.55 6.03
N TYR A 438 1.76 -4.64 6.49
CA TYR A 438 1.48 -5.19 7.82
C TYR A 438 2.42 -4.65 8.90
N TRP A 439 1.84 -4.28 10.04
CA TRP A 439 2.53 -3.64 11.16
C TRP A 439 2.43 -4.52 12.40
N GLY A 440 3.58 -4.85 13.00
CA GLY A 440 3.63 -5.68 14.20
C GLY A 440 3.00 -5.02 15.41
N LEU A 441 2.24 -5.80 16.18
CA LEU A 441 1.62 -5.37 17.42
C LEU A 441 2.62 -5.34 18.59
N ALA A 442 2.40 -4.41 19.51
CA ALA A 442 3.18 -4.35 20.74
C ALA A 442 2.97 -5.63 21.56
N GLY A 443 4.07 -6.25 21.99
CA GLY A 443 4.00 -7.49 22.77
C GLY A 443 3.82 -8.78 21.95
N GLN A 444 3.80 -8.71 20.61
CA GLN A 444 3.71 -9.90 19.73
C GLN A 444 4.66 -11.04 20.15
N LYS A 445 5.89 -10.68 20.58
CA LYS A 445 6.90 -11.65 21.02
C LYS A 445 6.49 -12.49 22.22
N SER A 446 5.82 -11.87 23.19
CA SER A 446 5.34 -12.59 24.38
C SER A 446 4.09 -13.39 24.08
N ILE A 447 3.25 -12.93 23.16
CA ILE A 447 2.00 -13.62 22.80
C ILE A 447 2.33 -14.88 22.01
N ILE A 448 3.17 -14.78 20.98
CA ILE A 448 3.68 -15.96 20.27
C ILE A 448 4.49 -16.85 21.22
N GLY A 449 5.24 -16.26 22.16
CA GLY A 449 5.90 -17.02 23.23
C GLY A 449 4.97 -17.87 24.07
N ASN A 450 3.77 -17.36 24.39
CA ASN A 450 2.76 -18.12 25.11
C ASN A 450 2.10 -19.18 24.22
N LEU A 451 1.87 -18.88 22.94
CA LEU A 451 1.36 -19.84 21.96
C LEU A 451 2.31 -21.03 21.84
N LEU A 452 3.59 -20.79 21.52
CA LEU A 452 4.58 -21.86 21.36
C LEU A 452 4.83 -22.63 22.66
N HIS A 453 4.75 -21.95 23.81
CA HIS A 453 4.79 -22.65 25.10
C HIS A 453 3.64 -23.64 25.26
N GLU A 454 2.41 -23.27 24.88
CA GLU A 454 1.27 -24.19 24.95
C GLU A 454 1.38 -25.32 23.92
N VAL A 455 1.96 -25.07 22.75
CA VAL A 455 2.34 -26.13 21.80
C VAL A 455 3.32 -27.12 22.45
N ASP A 456 4.43 -26.66 23.04
CA ASP A 456 5.39 -27.55 23.75
C ASP A 456 4.68 -28.34 24.85
N ARG A 457 3.89 -27.66 25.68
CA ARG A 457 3.15 -28.28 26.79
C ARG A 457 2.23 -29.39 26.30
N GLU A 458 1.44 -29.15 25.26
CA GLU A 458 0.51 -30.16 24.73
C GLU A 458 1.26 -31.27 23.97
N VAL A 459 2.37 -30.98 23.28
CA VAL A 459 3.26 -31.99 22.68
C VAL A 459 3.84 -32.91 23.76
N ARG A 460 4.41 -32.37 24.84
CA ARG A 460 5.00 -33.17 25.92
C ARG A 460 4.01 -34.15 26.55
N LYS A 461 2.77 -33.70 26.76
CA LYS A 461 1.69 -34.56 27.25
C LYS A 461 1.27 -35.61 26.22
N ASN A 462 1.12 -35.23 24.96
CA ASN A 462 0.59 -36.10 23.93
C ASN A 462 1.59 -37.19 23.50
N PHE A 463 2.88 -36.91 23.58
CA PHE A 463 3.94 -37.84 23.19
C PHE A 463 4.68 -38.45 24.39
N ASN A 464 4.28 -38.11 25.63
CA ASN A 464 4.92 -38.53 26.87
C ASN A 464 6.45 -38.27 26.88
N VAL A 465 6.84 -37.07 26.48
CA VAL A 465 8.25 -36.65 26.41
C VAL A 465 8.56 -35.48 27.35
N GLY A 466 9.75 -35.50 27.96
CA GLY A 466 10.23 -34.42 28.82
C GLY A 466 9.42 -34.21 30.10
N ARG A 467 9.66 -33.08 30.78
CA ARG A 467 8.94 -32.71 32.01
C ARG A 467 7.65 -31.97 31.69
N SER A 468 6.60 -32.22 32.45
CA SER A 468 5.31 -31.52 32.36
C SER A 468 5.47 -30.00 32.60
N LEU A 469 4.80 -29.19 31.78
CA LEU A 469 4.83 -27.73 31.85
C LEU A 469 3.50 -27.19 32.41
N LYS A 470 3.59 -26.11 33.21
CA LYS A 470 2.41 -25.42 33.74
C LYS A 470 1.71 -24.61 32.64
N PRO A 471 0.37 -24.58 32.58
CA PRO A 471 -0.34 -23.80 31.56
C PRO A 471 -0.01 -22.31 31.62
N ARG A 472 0.04 -21.66 30.45
CA ARG A 472 0.05 -20.21 30.28
C ARG A 472 -1.29 -19.71 29.75
N LYS A 473 -1.48 -18.39 29.83
CA LYS A 473 -2.70 -17.74 29.35
C LYS A 473 -2.77 -17.79 27.82
N ILE A 474 -3.79 -18.46 27.33
CA ILE A 474 -4.24 -18.46 25.94
C ILE A 474 -5.76 -18.66 25.93
N GLU A 475 -6.45 -18.18 24.90
CA GLU A 475 -7.88 -18.37 24.76
C GLU A 475 -8.23 -19.84 24.42
N LYS A 476 -9.43 -20.26 24.81
CA LYS A 476 -9.85 -21.66 24.73
C LYS A 476 -9.88 -22.20 23.30
N HIS A 477 -10.34 -21.41 22.33
CA HIS A 477 -10.42 -21.81 20.93
C HIS A 477 -9.02 -22.02 20.33
N TYR A 478 -8.04 -21.16 20.61
CA TYR A 478 -6.66 -21.38 20.17
C TYR A 478 -6.03 -22.60 20.85
N LEU A 479 -6.28 -22.84 22.15
CA LEU A 479 -5.82 -24.07 22.81
C LEU A 479 -6.43 -25.32 22.17
N GLN A 480 -7.69 -25.24 21.74
CA GLN A 480 -8.37 -26.32 21.04
C GLN A 480 -7.75 -26.55 19.66
N ALA A 481 -7.52 -25.50 18.87
CA ALA A 481 -6.81 -25.59 17.59
C ALA A 481 -5.39 -26.19 17.72
N ILE A 482 -4.65 -25.87 18.79
CA ILE A 482 -3.36 -26.53 19.09
C ILE A 482 -3.53 -28.04 19.25
N LYS A 483 -4.52 -28.47 20.02
CA LYS A 483 -4.79 -29.90 20.23
C LYS A 483 -5.22 -30.59 18.93
N ASP A 484 -6.04 -29.93 18.12
CA ASP A 484 -6.53 -30.47 16.86
C ASP A 484 -5.40 -30.60 15.83
N GLY A 485 -4.49 -29.62 15.76
CA GLY A 485 -3.28 -29.71 14.94
C GLY A 485 -2.36 -30.87 15.36
N ILE A 486 -2.14 -31.06 16.67
CA ILE A 486 -1.38 -32.19 17.20
C ILE A 486 -2.07 -33.53 16.90
N LYS A 487 -3.40 -33.59 17.02
CA LYS A 487 -4.19 -34.78 16.69
C LYS A 487 -4.07 -35.11 15.20
N LYS A 488 -4.16 -34.11 14.32
CA LYS A 488 -4.00 -34.26 12.87
C LYS A 488 -2.61 -34.81 12.53
N TYR A 489 -1.55 -34.23 13.08
CA TYR A 489 -0.19 -34.75 12.92
C TYR A 489 -0.05 -36.22 13.36
N LYS A 490 -0.66 -36.61 14.49
CA LYS A 490 -0.65 -38.01 14.94
C LYS A 490 -1.35 -38.96 13.97
N ILE A 491 -2.47 -38.53 13.40
CA ILE A 491 -3.20 -39.31 12.39
C ILE A 491 -2.33 -39.49 11.14
N GLU A 492 -1.65 -38.44 10.69
CA GLU A 492 -0.75 -38.50 9.54
C GLU A 492 0.46 -39.40 9.80
N GLU A 493 1.13 -39.25 10.95
CA GLU A 493 2.21 -40.15 11.39
C GLU A 493 1.78 -41.61 11.51
N TYR A 494 0.54 -41.86 11.94
CA TYR A 494 -0.02 -43.22 12.01
C TYR A 494 -0.24 -43.79 10.61
N LYS A 495 -0.85 -43.02 9.70
CA LYS A 495 -1.06 -43.42 8.30
C LYS A 495 0.26 -43.71 7.58
N LEU A 496 1.30 -42.90 7.80
CA LEU A 496 2.64 -43.11 7.21
C LEU A 496 3.33 -44.39 7.72
N LYS A 497 2.96 -44.87 8.92
CA LYS A 497 3.47 -46.13 9.50
C LYS A 497 2.67 -47.34 9.08
N GLN A 498 1.48 -47.16 8.50
CA GLN A 498 0.72 -48.29 7.95
C GLN A 498 1.37 -48.75 6.63
N PRO A 499 1.59 -50.07 6.45
CA PRO A 499 2.09 -50.57 5.18
C PRO A 499 1.08 -50.24 4.07
N LYS A 500 1.57 -49.73 2.94
CA LYS A 500 0.75 -49.59 1.73
C LYS A 500 0.35 -50.99 1.28
N ILE A 501 -0.92 -51.34 1.43
CA ILE A 501 -1.46 -52.61 0.92
C ILE A 501 -1.76 -52.38 -0.56
N GLU A 502 -0.87 -52.83 -1.44
CA GLU A 502 -1.16 -52.93 -2.88
C GLU A 502 -1.94 -54.21 -3.13
N ILE A 503 -3.26 -54.07 -3.34
CA ILE A 503 -4.12 -55.18 -3.74
C ILE A 503 -3.96 -55.36 -5.25
N ASN A 504 -3.27 -56.43 -5.66
CA ASN A 504 -3.13 -56.77 -7.07
C ASN A 504 -4.43 -57.39 -7.61
N LEU A 505 -5.21 -56.59 -8.36
CA LEU A 505 -6.47 -57.02 -8.98
C LEU A 505 -6.28 -57.91 -10.22
N ALA A 506 -5.05 -58.16 -10.69
CA ALA A 506 -4.80 -58.94 -11.89
C ALA A 506 -5.22 -60.41 -11.78
N HIS A 507 -5.27 -60.97 -10.56
CA HIS A 507 -5.67 -62.35 -10.31
C HIS A 507 -7.14 -62.50 -9.93
N LEU A 508 -7.91 -61.41 -9.93
CA LEU A 508 -9.29 -61.42 -9.47
C LEU A 508 -10.20 -62.19 -10.44
N SER A 509 -9.89 -62.19 -11.73
CA SER A 509 -10.54 -63.05 -12.73
C SER A 509 -10.29 -64.53 -12.46
N THR A 510 -9.04 -64.92 -12.22
CA THR A 510 -8.65 -66.30 -11.88
C THR A 510 -9.33 -66.78 -10.59
N ILE A 511 -9.37 -65.95 -9.55
CA ILE A 511 -10.06 -66.26 -8.30
C ILE A 511 -11.56 -66.47 -8.53
N ARG A 512 -12.19 -65.66 -9.40
CA ARG A 512 -13.61 -65.81 -9.75
C ARG A 512 -13.87 -67.08 -10.57
N GLU A 513 -12.98 -67.42 -11.50
CA GLU A 513 -13.05 -68.64 -12.30
C GLU A 513 -12.88 -69.90 -11.43
N ASP A 514 -11.89 -69.91 -10.53
CA ASP A 514 -11.65 -71.02 -9.61
C ASP A 514 -12.81 -71.20 -8.62
N ALA A 515 -13.37 -70.10 -8.11
CA ALA A 515 -14.54 -70.12 -7.25
C ALA A 515 -15.79 -70.61 -8.01
N ALA A 516 -15.98 -70.18 -9.26
CA ALA A 516 -17.06 -70.66 -10.11
C ALA A 516 -16.92 -72.16 -10.39
N GLY A 517 -15.72 -72.64 -10.73
CA GLY A 517 -15.46 -74.07 -10.95
C GLY A 517 -15.71 -74.93 -9.70
N THR A 518 -15.30 -74.43 -8.53
CA THR A 518 -15.55 -75.13 -7.25
C THR A 518 -17.04 -75.17 -6.92
N ARG A 519 -17.75 -74.06 -7.12
CA ARG A 519 -19.19 -73.95 -6.94
C ARG A 519 -19.95 -74.90 -7.86
N ASP A 520 -19.61 -74.92 -9.15
CA ASP A 520 -20.25 -75.74 -10.17
C ASP A 520 -20.00 -77.25 -9.91
N SER A 521 -18.88 -77.62 -9.28
CA SER A 521 -18.59 -79.00 -8.86
C SER A 521 -19.37 -79.44 -7.62
N LEU A 522 -19.91 -78.51 -6.83
CA LEU A 522 -20.66 -78.80 -5.60
C LEU A 522 -22.19 -78.79 -5.81
N LEU A 523 -22.64 -78.33 -6.98
CA LEU A 523 -24.05 -78.32 -7.37
C LEU A 523 -24.47 -79.68 -7.93
N THR A 524 -25.64 -80.16 -7.51
CA THR A 524 -26.25 -81.38 -8.07
C THR A 524 -26.84 -81.12 -9.46
N GLU A 525 -27.05 -82.17 -10.27
CA GLU A 525 -27.56 -82.01 -11.65
C GLU A 525 -28.94 -81.32 -11.73
N GLU A 526 -29.77 -81.40 -10.68
CA GLU A 526 -31.03 -80.66 -10.60
C GLU A 526 -30.82 -79.17 -10.34
N GLU A 527 -29.89 -78.81 -9.45
CA GLU A 527 -29.56 -77.41 -9.12
C GLU A 527 -28.87 -76.70 -10.29
N LEU A 528 -27.99 -77.40 -11.02
CA LEU A 528 -27.31 -76.89 -12.21
C LEU A 528 -28.29 -76.64 -13.39
N ARG A 529 -29.40 -77.38 -13.45
CA ARG A 529 -30.49 -77.13 -14.41
C ARG A 529 -31.35 -75.95 -13.98
N ALA A 530 -31.68 -75.85 -12.68
CA ALA A 530 -32.44 -74.71 -12.15
C ALA A 530 -31.70 -73.37 -12.38
N GLU A 531 -30.38 -73.33 -12.16
CA GLU A 531 -29.58 -72.11 -12.36
C GLU A 531 -29.43 -71.74 -13.85
N LYS A 532 -29.38 -72.73 -14.75
CA LYS A 532 -29.40 -72.49 -16.21
C LYS A 532 -30.76 -71.98 -16.68
N GLU A 533 -31.84 -72.44 -16.07
CA GLU A 533 -33.19 -71.97 -16.35
C GLU A 533 -33.37 -70.53 -15.81
N GLU A 534 -32.86 -70.21 -14.61
CA GLU A 534 -32.82 -68.84 -14.07
C GLU A 534 -31.98 -67.90 -14.95
N LYS A 535 -30.78 -68.32 -15.38
CA LYS A 535 -29.96 -67.53 -16.31
C LYS A 535 -30.65 -67.29 -17.65
N ARG A 536 -31.33 -68.31 -18.20
CA ARG A 536 -32.15 -68.14 -19.42
C ARG A 536 -33.32 -67.19 -19.21
N GLN A 537 -34.00 -67.27 -18.07
CA GLN A 537 -35.08 -66.33 -17.74
C GLN A 537 -34.55 -64.90 -17.59
N LEU A 538 -33.38 -64.71 -16.98
CA LEU A 538 -32.70 -63.41 -16.87
C LEU A 538 -32.24 -62.87 -18.23
N GLU A 539 -31.73 -63.73 -19.11
CA GLU A 539 -31.36 -63.38 -20.49
C GLU A 539 -32.59 -63.05 -21.36
N GLU A 540 -33.70 -63.77 -21.19
CA GLU A 540 -34.98 -63.47 -21.85
C GLU A 540 -35.65 -62.19 -21.33
N ILE A 541 -35.42 -61.81 -20.06
CA ILE A 541 -35.83 -60.51 -19.52
C ILE A 541 -34.98 -59.39 -20.15
N ASN A 542 -33.66 -59.59 -20.26
CA ASN A 542 -32.75 -58.61 -20.87
C ASN A 542 -32.93 -58.42 -22.39
N GLU A 543 -33.36 -59.44 -23.13
CA GLU A 543 -33.64 -59.29 -24.58
C GLU A 543 -35.02 -58.66 -24.87
N LYS A 544 -35.99 -58.78 -23.95
CA LYS A 544 -37.32 -58.13 -24.09
C LYS A 544 -37.33 -56.64 -23.75
N ASP A 545 -36.28 -56.12 -23.10
CA ASP A 545 -36.14 -54.72 -22.70
C ASP A 545 -35.37 -53.85 -23.73
N LYS A 546 -35.25 -54.30 -24.99
CA LYS A 546 -34.49 -53.61 -26.05
C LYS A 546 -35.32 -52.83 -27.08
N ASP A 547 -36.58 -52.52 -26.81
CA ASP A 547 -37.36 -51.61 -27.65
C ASP A 547 -37.91 -50.40 -26.89
N GLU A 548 -37.71 -49.24 -27.51
CA GLU A 548 -38.24 -47.88 -27.28
C GLU A 548 -37.34 -46.85 -26.57
N ASN A 549 -36.93 -45.86 -27.39
CA ASN A 549 -36.25 -44.62 -27.02
C ASN A 549 -36.98 -43.88 -25.89
N PHE A 550 -36.35 -43.79 -24.73
CA PHE A 550 -36.51 -42.72 -23.75
C PHE A 550 -35.10 -42.36 -23.25
N GLU A 551 -34.80 -41.07 -23.05
CA GLU A 551 -33.56 -40.63 -22.39
C GLU A 551 -33.52 -41.24 -20.99
N ASP A 552 -32.83 -42.37 -20.87
CA ASP A 552 -32.79 -43.15 -19.66
C ASP A 552 -31.65 -42.62 -18.78
N TYR A 553 -31.97 -42.15 -17.57
CA TYR A 553 -31.03 -41.81 -16.50
C TYR A 553 -30.34 -43.08 -15.94
N GLY A 554 -30.13 -44.07 -16.81
CA GLY A 554 -29.65 -45.41 -16.53
C GLY A 554 -30.57 -46.23 -15.63
N LEU A 555 -31.85 -45.92 -15.50
CA LEU A 555 -32.79 -46.57 -14.58
C LEU A 555 -33.40 -47.84 -15.19
N SER A 556 -33.48 -48.91 -14.41
CA SER A 556 -34.18 -50.12 -14.87
C SER A 556 -35.69 -49.90 -14.99
N GLN A 557 -36.40 -50.72 -15.78
CA GLN A 557 -37.86 -50.62 -15.87
C GLN A 557 -38.56 -50.76 -14.52
N ALA A 558 -37.99 -51.56 -13.61
CA ALA A 558 -38.51 -51.69 -12.25
C ALA A 558 -38.38 -50.39 -11.46
N GLU A 559 -37.23 -49.72 -11.56
CA GLU A 559 -36.96 -48.43 -10.90
C GLU A 559 -37.84 -47.30 -11.47
N LEU A 560 -37.99 -47.23 -12.79
CA LEU A 560 -38.89 -46.28 -13.46
C LEU A 560 -40.35 -46.48 -13.05
N HIS A 561 -40.79 -47.74 -12.94
CA HIS A 561 -42.14 -48.04 -12.49
C HIS A 561 -42.33 -47.66 -11.02
N THR A 562 -41.33 -47.89 -10.17
CA THR A 562 -41.33 -47.47 -8.76
C THR A 562 -41.46 -45.96 -8.63
N ILE A 563 -40.70 -45.16 -9.39
CA ILE A 563 -40.83 -43.70 -9.40
C ILE A 563 -42.25 -43.29 -9.81
N LYS A 564 -42.81 -43.89 -10.88
CA LYS A 564 -44.18 -43.58 -11.34
C LYS A 564 -45.26 -43.97 -10.33
N MET A 565 -45.08 -45.04 -9.55
CA MET A 565 -45.99 -45.41 -8.46
C MET A 565 -45.90 -44.40 -7.32
N LEU A 566 -44.69 -44.02 -6.93
CA LEU A 566 -44.47 -43.04 -5.85
C LEU A 566 -45.03 -41.66 -6.20
N LEU A 567 -44.87 -41.20 -7.44
CA LEU A 567 -45.49 -39.95 -7.94
C LEU A 567 -47.02 -39.96 -7.89
N LYS A 568 -47.64 -41.15 -7.94
CA LYS A 568 -49.10 -41.32 -7.79
C LYS A 568 -49.54 -41.52 -6.34
N GLY A 569 -48.60 -41.55 -5.38
CA GLY A 569 -48.85 -41.86 -3.99
C GLY A 569 -49.15 -43.34 -3.72
N GLU A 570 -48.78 -44.24 -4.63
CA GLU A 570 -48.96 -45.69 -4.49
C GLU A 570 -47.75 -46.33 -3.79
N ASN A 571 -47.97 -47.34 -2.94
CA ASN A 571 -46.88 -48.06 -2.28
C ASN A 571 -46.28 -49.14 -3.23
N PRO A 572 -44.97 -49.08 -3.55
CA PRO A 572 -44.32 -49.99 -4.48
C PRO A 572 -43.98 -51.38 -3.91
N ASP A 573 -44.13 -51.61 -2.61
CA ASP A 573 -43.69 -52.84 -1.92
C ASP A 573 -44.31 -54.11 -2.52
N GLN A 574 -45.60 -54.09 -2.84
CA GLN A 574 -46.27 -55.26 -3.43
C GLN A 574 -45.76 -55.56 -4.84
N TYR A 575 -45.51 -54.51 -5.63
CA TYR A 575 -44.94 -54.62 -6.99
C TYR A 575 -43.52 -55.18 -6.94
N LEU A 576 -42.66 -54.59 -6.10
CA LEU A 576 -41.26 -54.99 -5.96
C LEU A 576 -41.11 -56.40 -5.38
N LYS A 577 -41.94 -56.75 -4.39
CA LYS A 577 -41.97 -58.11 -3.83
C LYS A 577 -42.40 -59.15 -4.87
N GLY A 578 -43.33 -58.82 -5.76
CA GLY A 578 -43.72 -59.67 -6.90
C GLY A 578 -42.61 -59.88 -7.93
N LYS A 579 -41.62 -58.99 -7.96
CA LYS A 579 -40.41 -59.07 -8.80
C LYS A 579 -39.17 -59.58 -8.05
N HIS A 580 -39.34 -60.04 -6.80
CA HIS A 580 -38.24 -60.46 -5.91
C HIS A 580 -37.20 -59.36 -5.63
N LEU A 581 -37.58 -58.09 -5.72
CA LEU A 581 -36.72 -56.94 -5.42
C LEU A 581 -36.99 -56.39 -4.03
N MET A 582 -35.93 -55.94 -3.35
CA MET A 582 -36.02 -55.34 -2.02
C MET A 582 -36.16 -53.82 -2.14
N THR A 583 -37.22 -53.25 -1.57
CA THR A 583 -37.57 -51.83 -1.69
C THR A 583 -36.42 -50.89 -1.34
N ALA A 584 -35.71 -51.14 -0.23
CA ALA A 584 -34.56 -50.33 0.17
C ALA A 584 -33.44 -50.27 -0.88
N VAL A 585 -33.12 -51.41 -1.51
CA VAL A 585 -32.06 -51.48 -2.53
C VAL A 585 -32.46 -50.73 -3.79
N VAL A 586 -33.73 -50.86 -4.20
CA VAL A 586 -34.26 -50.14 -5.37
C VAL A 586 -34.26 -48.63 -5.13
N VAL A 587 -34.64 -48.18 -3.94
CA VAL A 587 -34.62 -46.76 -3.56
C VAL A 587 -33.19 -46.21 -3.50
N ASP A 588 -32.25 -46.94 -2.89
CA ASP A 588 -30.84 -46.53 -2.84
C ASP A 588 -30.24 -46.40 -4.26
N ASN A 589 -30.53 -47.35 -5.16
CA ASN A 589 -30.10 -47.29 -6.55
C ASN A 589 -30.70 -46.09 -7.31
N ILE A 590 -31.99 -45.78 -7.08
CA ILE A 590 -32.64 -44.62 -7.70
C ILE A 590 -31.96 -43.33 -7.21
N ASN A 591 -31.76 -43.19 -5.90
CA ASN A 591 -31.10 -42.02 -5.32
C ASN A 591 -29.68 -41.86 -5.85
N GLU A 592 -28.88 -42.93 -5.90
CA GLU A 592 -27.51 -42.89 -6.44
C GLU A 592 -27.48 -42.45 -7.91
N ARG A 593 -28.42 -42.95 -8.72
CA ARG A 593 -28.50 -42.63 -10.16
C ARG A 593 -28.97 -41.20 -10.44
N LEU A 594 -29.85 -40.66 -9.60
CA LEU A 594 -30.38 -39.30 -9.75
C LEU A 594 -29.53 -38.25 -9.02
N PHE A 595 -28.56 -38.66 -8.20
CA PHE A 595 -27.72 -37.76 -7.44
C PHE A 595 -26.90 -36.81 -8.32
N ASP A 596 -26.40 -37.28 -9.47
CA ASP A 596 -25.61 -36.43 -10.39
C ASP A 596 -26.44 -35.31 -11.04
N GLU A 597 -27.76 -35.51 -11.20
CA GLU A 597 -28.66 -34.54 -11.82
C GLU A 597 -29.30 -33.59 -10.79
N ILE A 598 -29.74 -34.12 -9.64
CA ILE A 598 -30.49 -33.35 -8.63
C ILE A 598 -29.58 -32.86 -7.49
N GLY A 599 -28.44 -33.52 -7.25
CA GLY A 599 -27.48 -33.15 -6.21
C GLY A 599 -27.87 -33.57 -4.79
N ASP A 600 -28.96 -34.33 -4.63
CA ASP A 600 -29.47 -34.82 -3.36
C ASP A 600 -30.27 -36.13 -3.54
N ASN A 601 -30.59 -36.80 -2.43
CA ASN A 601 -31.50 -37.93 -2.43
C ASN A 601 -32.93 -37.46 -2.69
N VAL A 602 -33.65 -38.18 -3.55
CA VAL A 602 -34.99 -37.78 -3.99
C VAL A 602 -36.12 -38.59 -3.35
N ILE A 603 -35.81 -39.78 -2.85
CA ILE A 603 -36.75 -40.65 -2.14
C ILE A 603 -36.18 -40.90 -0.74
N GLU A 604 -37.01 -40.68 0.28
CA GLU A 604 -36.70 -41.01 1.67
C GLU A 604 -37.70 -42.02 2.25
N PHE A 605 -37.34 -42.65 3.36
CA PHE A 605 -38.25 -43.55 4.09
C PHE A 605 -38.90 -42.79 5.25
N LEU A 606 -40.18 -42.47 5.09
CA LEU A 606 -41.02 -41.91 6.16
C LEU A 606 -41.85 -43.04 6.78
N ASN A 607 -41.58 -43.38 8.04
CA ASN A 607 -42.23 -44.49 8.76
C ASN A 607 -42.17 -45.83 8.00
N ASP A 608 -40.98 -46.19 7.49
CA ASP A 608 -40.72 -47.39 6.68
C ASP A 608 -41.45 -47.43 5.32
N VAL A 609 -42.01 -46.31 4.85
CA VAL A 609 -42.64 -46.20 3.52
C VAL A 609 -41.79 -45.29 2.63
N PRO A 610 -41.36 -45.76 1.44
CA PRO A 610 -40.62 -44.91 0.51
C PRO A 610 -41.55 -43.80 0.01
N THR A 611 -41.09 -42.55 0.12
CA THR A 611 -41.84 -41.35 -0.26
C THR A 611 -40.90 -40.39 -0.97
N ILE A 612 -41.37 -39.75 -2.04
CA ILE A 612 -40.61 -38.69 -2.72
C ILE A 612 -40.54 -37.47 -1.81
N ILE A 613 -39.36 -36.88 -1.66
CA ILE A 613 -39.16 -35.66 -0.90
C ILE A 613 -39.91 -34.51 -1.60
N GLU A 614 -40.76 -33.80 -0.86
CA GLU A 614 -41.65 -32.75 -1.39
C GLU A 614 -40.90 -31.69 -2.21
N ASP A 615 -39.70 -31.31 -1.76
CA ASP A 615 -38.84 -30.32 -2.42
C ASP A 615 -38.40 -30.73 -3.85
N TYR A 616 -38.33 -32.04 -4.14
CA TYR A 616 -37.91 -32.58 -5.44
C TYR A 616 -39.07 -33.17 -6.25
N GLN A 617 -40.30 -33.08 -5.75
CA GLN A 617 -41.46 -33.68 -6.42
C GLN A 617 -41.69 -33.06 -7.80
N GLU A 618 -41.63 -31.72 -7.92
CA GLU A 618 -41.83 -31.02 -9.20
C GLU A 618 -40.76 -31.40 -10.24
N ASP A 619 -39.50 -31.53 -9.81
CA ASP A 619 -38.38 -31.93 -10.67
C ASP A 619 -38.53 -33.36 -11.19
N ILE A 620 -38.91 -34.30 -10.32
CA ILE A 620 -39.14 -35.71 -10.72
C ILE A 620 -40.39 -35.84 -11.60
N GLU A 621 -41.45 -35.06 -11.35
CA GLU A 621 -42.62 -35.00 -12.23
C GLU A 621 -42.23 -34.49 -13.62
N ASP A 622 -41.40 -33.44 -13.70
CA ASP A 622 -40.92 -32.90 -14.97
C ASP A 622 -40.03 -33.91 -15.71
N MET A 623 -39.15 -34.64 -15.01
CA MET A 623 -38.26 -35.64 -15.60
C MET A 623 -38.99 -36.89 -16.12
N PHE A 624 -40.04 -37.36 -15.42
CA PHE A 624 -40.65 -38.67 -15.69
C PHE A 624 -42.10 -38.65 -16.16
N LEU A 625 -42.80 -37.51 -16.08
CA LEU A 625 -44.20 -37.36 -16.55
C LEU A 625 -44.34 -36.34 -17.69
N LYS A 626 -43.51 -35.30 -17.76
CA LYS A 626 -43.53 -34.33 -18.87
C LYS A 626 -42.42 -34.65 -19.86
N GLY A 627 -42.73 -35.49 -20.86
CA GLY A 627 -41.81 -35.66 -22.00
C GLY A 627 -41.47 -34.31 -22.61
N LYS A 628 -40.16 -33.99 -22.74
CA LYS A 628 -39.70 -32.85 -23.53
C LYS A 628 -40.24 -33.01 -24.96
N ASN A 629 -41.06 -32.06 -25.40
CA ASN A 629 -41.26 -31.83 -26.84
C ASN A 629 -39.99 -31.27 -27.47
#